data_AF-A0A813ERA3-F1
#
_entry.id   AF-A0A813ERA3-F1
#
_cell.length_a   1.000
_cell.length_b   1.000
_cell.length_c   1.000
_cell.angle_alpha   90.00
_cell.angle_beta   90.00
_cell.angle_gamma   90.00
#
_symmetry.space_group_name_H-M   'P 1'
#
loop_
_entity.id
_entity.type
_entity.pdbx_description
1 polymer ?
#
loop_
_entity_poly.entity_id
_entity_poly.type
_entity_poly.pdbx_seq_one_letter_code
_entity_poly.pdbx_strand_id
1 'polypeptide(L)'
;AELDPWLRVWKKTVRVGPGEFLHLEVHRGQLSAAMEADGPKLELGPDEEQQLLSAFPPEAFLPAAVNPPVASGTWSSKLRHYASSDHVDPDCAVRGENHLERSILDVFQALQLPPIGAVLSIGGLYGGKHGEGAEAPDDPAVELLLELQQTFRGSPASLRAMCWGCKEGEVANLTRAQPLVPIFEVRPFPEVADLTLAPALDVPAGFQGELDLLRFDALPLGRSCQALAALLRAGVRPRLLAMFVLSQIPPPYKFIPLASDVATHPAALMACSLSAVADIVAPFGLSLLRLTGPYALFVARHAWRGRLPLNELECYRRAAVWGLTDIPLHFVRDWLFSSVDEGLPQLWGNLSALYASAGHAGAPFTLAV
;
A
#
# COMPACT_ATOMS: atom_id res chain seq x y z
N ALA A 1 -3.10 -25.40 24.63
CA ALA A 1 -3.14 -24.82 23.28
C ALA A 1 -2.78 -23.38 23.46
N GLU A 2 -1.89 -22.87 22.64
CA GLU A 2 -1.47 -21.48 22.68
C GLU A 2 -2.04 -20.81 21.44
N LEU A 3 -2.67 -19.66 21.63
CA LEU A 3 -3.02 -18.81 20.49
C LEU A 3 -1.73 -18.17 20.02
N ASP A 4 -1.33 -18.46 18.78
CA ASP A 4 -0.35 -17.65 18.08
C ASP A 4 -1.05 -16.32 17.72
N PRO A 5 -0.71 -15.20 18.39
CA PRO A 5 -1.42 -13.95 18.17
C PRO A 5 -1.13 -13.36 16.78
N TRP A 6 -0.11 -13.85 16.07
CA TRP A 6 0.34 -13.36 14.76
C TRP A 6 -0.37 -14.06 13.62
N LEU A 7 -0.44 -15.39 13.74
CA LEU A 7 -1.04 -16.30 12.78
C LEU A 7 -2.53 -16.47 12.98
N ARG A 8 -3.04 -16.10 14.17
CA ARG A 8 -4.43 -16.35 14.60
C ARG A 8 -4.79 -17.83 14.48
N VAL A 9 -3.77 -18.65 14.70
CA VAL A 9 -3.84 -20.10 14.71
C VAL A 9 -3.68 -20.51 16.16
N TRP A 10 -4.62 -21.31 16.64
CA TRP A 10 -4.38 -22.03 17.88
C TRP A 10 -3.44 -23.17 17.57
N LYS A 11 -2.26 -23.16 18.19
CA LYS A 11 -1.27 -24.22 18.07
C LYS A 11 -1.32 -25.11 19.30
N LYS A 12 -1.25 -26.42 19.07
CA LYS A 12 -1.09 -27.39 20.15
C LYS A 12 -0.28 -28.57 19.67
N THR A 13 0.78 -28.90 20.38
CA THR A 13 1.46 -30.18 20.19
C THR A 13 0.81 -31.24 21.09
N VAL A 14 0.37 -32.34 20.50
CA VAL A 14 -0.18 -33.49 21.22
C VAL A 14 0.70 -34.71 20.98
N ARG A 15 0.87 -35.56 21.99
CA ARG A 15 1.60 -36.82 21.85
C ARG A 15 0.66 -37.91 21.38
N VAL A 16 1.00 -38.60 20.29
CA VAL A 16 0.18 -39.68 19.72
C VAL A 16 0.81 -41.06 19.89
N GLY A 17 2.11 -41.13 20.18
CA GLY A 17 2.82 -42.38 20.38
C GLY A 17 4.11 -42.24 21.19
N PRO A 18 4.88 -43.34 21.35
CA PRO A 18 6.21 -43.30 21.95
C PRO A 18 7.21 -42.51 21.08
N GLY A 19 7.37 -41.21 21.38
CA GLY A 19 8.28 -40.33 20.63
C GLY A 19 7.61 -39.62 19.45
N GLU A 20 6.32 -39.84 19.23
CA GLU A 20 5.56 -39.25 18.12
C GLU A 20 4.65 -38.13 18.63
N PHE A 21 4.77 -36.98 17.98
CA PHE A 21 4.02 -35.78 18.28
C PHE A 21 3.27 -35.31 17.02
N LEU A 22 2.03 -34.87 17.22
CA LEU A 22 1.28 -34.12 16.21
C LEU A 22 1.30 -32.65 16.58
N HIS A 23 1.64 -31.83 15.60
CA HIS A 23 1.45 -30.38 15.63
C HIS A 23 0.07 -30.09 15.06
N LEU A 24 -0.83 -29.63 15.93
CA LEU A 24 -2.19 -29.28 15.59
C LEU A 24 -2.31 -27.76 15.46
N GLU A 25 -3.05 -27.34 14.45
CA GLU A 25 -3.35 -25.96 14.15
C GLU A 25 -4.85 -25.79 13.90
N VAL A 26 -5.52 -24.90 14.62
CA VAL A 26 -6.89 -24.51 14.31
C VAL A 26 -6.88 -23.09 13.77
N HIS A 27 -7.33 -22.94 12.53
CA HIS A 27 -7.47 -21.66 11.84
C HIS A 27 -8.88 -21.51 11.29
N ARG A 28 -9.61 -20.46 11.70
CA ARG A 28 -11.00 -20.20 11.28
C ARG A 28 -11.94 -21.40 11.49
N GLY A 29 -11.73 -22.16 12.56
CA GLY A 29 -12.50 -23.36 12.87
C GLY A 29 -12.14 -24.59 12.04
N GLN A 30 -11.15 -24.51 11.13
CA GLN A 30 -10.61 -25.66 10.41
C GLN A 30 -9.36 -26.18 11.13
N LEU A 31 -9.31 -27.49 11.36
CA LEU A 31 -8.15 -28.16 11.93
C LEU A 31 -7.18 -28.57 10.82
N SER A 32 -5.89 -28.36 11.06
CA SER A 32 -4.82 -29.06 10.36
C SER A 32 -3.89 -29.75 11.34
N ALA A 33 -3.33 -30.89 10.93
CA ALA A 33 -2.38 -31.68 11.69
C ALA A 33 -1.17 -32.03 10.84
N ALA A 34 0.02 -31.98 11.43
CA ALA A 34 1.27 -32.42 10.80
C ALA A 34 2.18 -33.11 11.83
N MET A 35 3.04 -34.02 11.38
CA MET A 35 4.03 -34.69 12.24
C MET A 35 5.21 -33.78 12.61
N GLU A 36 5.45 -32.75 11.81
CA GLU A 36 6.46 -31.70 12.02
C GLU A 36 5.77 -30.34 11.85
N ALA A 37 6.25 -29.30 12.54
CA ALA A 37 5.60 -27.98 12.56
C ALA A 37 5.38 -27.38 11.15
N ASP A 38 6.29 -27.64 10.21
CA ASP A 38 6.22 -27.16 8.81
C ASP A 38 6.09 -28.33 7.81
N GLY A 39 5.66 -29.50 8.28
CA GLY A 39 5.56 -30.72 7.49
C GLY A 39 4.30 -30.80 6.61
N PRO A 40 4.20 -31.83 5.74
CA PRO A 40 3.00 -32.08 4.97
C PRO A 40 1.80 -32.33 5.89
N LYS A 41 0.65 -31.74 5.52
CA LYS A 41 -0.60 -31.90 6.26
C LYS A 41 -1.11 -33.33 6.14
N LEU A 42 -1.54 -33.89 7.26
CA LEU A 42 -2.17 -35.20 7.31
C LEU A 42 -3.64 -35.09 6.88
N GLU A 43 -4.10 -36.08 6.12
CA GLU A 43 -5.53 -36.27 5.89
C GLU A 43 -6.13 -36.95 7.12
N LEU A 44 -7.09 -36.29 7.76
CA LEU A 44 -7.76 -36.78 8.96
C LEU A 44 -9.15 -37.30 8.60
N GLY A 45 -9.54 -38.44 9.15
CA GLY A 45 -10.92 -38.89 9.12
C GLY A 45 -11.82 -38.01 10.01
N PRO A 46 -13.15 -38.00 9.77
CA PRO A 46 -14.10 -37.19 10.56
C PRO A 46 -14.03 -37.45 12.08
N ASP A 47 -13.86 -38.71 12.47
CA ASP A 47 -13.78 -39.11 13.89
C ASP A 47 -12.46 -38.64 14.54
N GLU A 48 -11.36 -38.67 13.79
CA GLU A 48 -10.04 -38.21 14.23
C GLU A 48 -10.00 -36.69 14.37
N GLU A 49 -10.58 -35.98 13.39
CA GLU A 49 -10.73 -34.53 13.43
C GLU A 49 -11.53 -34.11 14.67
N GLN A 50 -12.68 -34.75 14.92
CA GLN A 50 -13.52 -34.45 16.08
C GLN A 50 -12.79 -34.71 17.42
N GLN A 51 -12.01 -35.78 17.50
CA GLN A 51 -11.20 -36.08 18.68
C GLN A 51 -10.10 -35.04 18.90
N LEU A 52 -9.40 -34.62 17.85
CA LEU A 52 -8.32 -33.65 17.93
C LEU A 52 -8.82 -32.22 18.19
N LEU A 53 -10.01 -31.86 17.70
CA LEU A 53 -10.67 -30.59 18.02
C LEU A 53 -10.93 -30.43 19.52
N SER A 54 -11.24 -31.52 20.24
CA SER A 54 -11.41 -31.50 21.70
C SER A 54 -10.14 -31.10 22.48
N ALA A 55 -8.98 -31.11 21.82
CA ALA A 55 -7.72 -30.68 22.41
C ALA A 55 -7.61 -29.15 22.50
N PHE A 56 -8.49 -28.40 21.83
CA PHE A 56 -8.51 -26.94 21.85
C PHE A 56 -9.58 -26.41 22.81
N PRO A 57 -9.34 -25.25 23.43
CA PRO A 57 -10.31 -24.66 24.33
C PRO A 57 -11.52 -24.13 23.53
N PRO A 58 -12.76 -24.09 24.09
CA PRO A 58 -13.97 -23.68 23.37
C PRO A 58 -13.84 -22.31 22.69
N GLU A 59 -13.03 -21.41 23.25
CA GLU A 59 -12.72 -20.09 22.72
C GLU A 59 -12.12 -20.16 21.32
N ALA A 60 -11.37 -21.21 20.97
CA ALA A 60 -10.78 -21.40 19.64
C ALA A 60 -11.81 -21.53 18.51
N PHE A 61 -13.07 -21.80 18.87
CA PHE A 61 -14.17 -22.04 17.93
C PHE A 61 -15.24 -20.95 17.96
N LEU A 62 -15.05 -19.92 18.79
CA LEU A 62 -15.97 -18.78 18.82
C LEU A 62 -15.80 -17.91 17.57
N PRO A 63 -16.88 -17.28 17.06
CA PRO A 63 -16.78 -16.31 15.96
C PRO A 63 -15.77 -15.19 16.22
N ALA A 64 -15.56 -14.81 17.48
CA ALA A 64 -14.55 -13.82 17.89
C ALA A 64 -13.10 -14.34 17.78
N ALA A 65 -12.86 -15.64 17.84
CA ALA A 65 -11.55 -16.26 17.61
C ALA A 65 -11.28 -16.56 16.12
N VAL A 66 -12.32 -16.54 15.29
CA VAL A 66 -12.16 -16.50 13.82
C VAL A 66 -11.55 -15.18 13.38
N ASN A 67 -11.78 -14.07 14.11
CA ASN A 67 -11.22 -12.74 13.86
C ASN A 67 -10.92 -11.96 15.17
N PRO A 68 -9.90 -12.36 15.96
CA PRO A 68 -9.59 -11.66 17.20
C PRO A 68 -9.02 -10.25 16.92
N PRO A 69 -9.39 -9.23 17.71
CA PRO A 69 -8.79 -7.91 17.63
C PRO A 69 -7.34 -8.03 18.06
N VAL A 70 -6.43 -7.49 17.27
CA VAL A 70 -5.01 -7.50 17.65
C VAL A 70 -4.70 -6.23 18.43
N ALA A 71 -4.15 -6.40 19.62
CA ALA A 71 -3.72 -5.29 20.46
C ALA A 71 -2.52 -4.55 19.82
N SER A 72 -2.49 -3.23 19.96
CA SER A 72 -1.51 -2.35 19.30
C SER A 72 -0.05 -2.56 19.66
N GLY A 73 0.23 -2.95 20.91
CA GLY A 73 1.58 -3.32 21.35
C GLY A 73 2.12 -4.54 20.60
N THR A 74 1.23 -5.48 20.28
CA THR A 74 1.51 -6.64 19.43
C THR A 74 1.78 -6.15 18.00
N TRP A 75 0.99 -5.22 17.46
CA TRP A 75 1.20 -4.71 16.11
C TRP A 75 2.54 -4.04 15.83
N SER A 76 2.98 -3.14 16.69
CA SER A 76 4.30 -2.50 16.56
C SER A 76 5.42 -3.54 16.50
N SER A 77 5.27 -4.67 17.19
CA SER A 77 6.23 -5.77 17.14
C SER A 77 6.14 -6.59 15.85
N LYS A 78 4.95 -6.74 15.24
CA LYS A 78 4.79 -7.42 13.94
C LYS A 78 5.44 -6.64 12.80
N LEU A 79 5.18 -5.34 12.72
CA LEU A 79 5.78 -4.46 11.72
C LEU A 79 7.31 -4.48 11.83
N ARG A 80 7.84 -4.50 13.07
CA ARG A 80 9.28 -4.67 13.30
C ARG A 80 9.81 -6.04 12.87
N HIS A 81 9.06 -7.12 13.11
CA HIS A 81 9.46 -8.47 12.73
C HIS A 81 9.56 -8.62 11.20
N TYR A 82 8.51 -8.25 10.45
CA TYR A 82 8.49 -8.28 8.99
C TYR A 82 9.51 -7.32 8.35
N ALA A 83 9.78 -6.19 9.00
CA ALA A 83 10.81 -5.26 8.56
C ALA A 83 12.23 -5.65 8.98
N SER A 84 12.41 -6.68 9.81
CA SER A 84 13.73 -7.14 10.27
C SER A 84 14.27 -8.33 9.49
N SER A 85 13.42 -9.02 8.71
CA SER A 85 13.84 -10.12 7.84
C SER A 85 14.57 -9.63 6.59
N ASP A 86 14.33 -8.39 6.17
CA ASP A 86 15.05 -7.72 5.09
C ASP A 86 15.95 -6.62 5.65
N HIS A 87 17.15 -6.44 5.08
CA HIS A 87 18.09 -5.41 5.52
C HIS A 87 17.56 -4.03 5.14
N VAL A 88 16.82 -3.40 6.05
CA VAL A 88 16.33 -2.02 5.91
C VAL A 88 17.49 -1.05 6.08
N ASP A 89 17.85 -0.36 5.00
CA ASP A 89 18.74 0.80 5.10
C ASP A 89 17.95 1.94 5.76
N PRO A 90 18.30 2.34 7.00
CA PRO A 90 17.56 3.38 7.72
C PRO A 90 17.64 4.74 7.04
N ASP A 91 18.68 4.95 6.22
CA ASP A 91 18.90 6.19 5.47
C ASP A 91 18.23 6.12 4.09
N CYS A 92 18.05 4.93 3.52
CA CYS A 92 17.48 4.71 2.19
C CYS A 92 16.62 3.44 2.08
N ALA A 93 15.42 3.44 2.67
CA ALA A 93 14.46 2.32 2.62
C ALA A 93 13.85 2.08 1.22
N VAL A 94 14.71 1.60 0.32
CA VAL A 94 14.54 1.64 -1.14
C VAL A 94 14.61 0.21 -1.72
N ARG A 95 15.08 -0.79 -0.95
CA ARG A 95 15.36 -2.14 -1.47
C ARG A 95 14.23 -3.15 -1.23
N GLY A 96 13.10 -3.00 -1.92
CA GLY A 96 12.03 -4.02 -1.86
C GLY A 96 11.39 -4.18 -0.47
N GLU A 97 11.71 -3.26 0.43
CA GLU A 97 11.19 -3.15 1.79
C GLU A 97 9.77 -2.60 1.71
N ASN A 98 8.83 -3.48 1.35
CA ASN A 98 7.40 -3.22 1.22
C ASN A 98 6.77 -2.98 2.60
N HIS A 99 7.14 -1.88 3.25
CA HIS A 99 6.58 -1.45 4.53
C HIS A 99 5.97 -0.06 4.41
N LEU A 100 5.21 0.16 3.34
CA LEU A 100 4.49 1.41 3.13
C LEU A 100 3.61 1.73 4.35
N GLU A 101 3.02 0.71 4.97
CA GLU A 101 2.26 0.75 6.21
C GLU A 101 3.07 1.37 7.34
N ARG A 102 4.27 0.82 7.60
CA ARG A 102 5.17 1.32 8.66
C ARG A 102 5.63 2.73 8.35
N SER A 103 6.04 3.02 7.13
CA SER A 103 6.49 4.35 6.73
C SER A 103 5.37 5.39 6.91
N ILE A 104 4.12 5.04 6.61
CA ILE A 104 2.97 5.92 6.85
C ILE A 104 2.76 6.14 8.34
N LEU A 105 2.78 5.08 9.16
CA LEU A 105 2.59 5.19 10.61
C LEU A 105 3.71 6.00 11.28
N ASP A 106 4.97 5.75 10.93
CA ASP A 106 6.13 6.48 11.47
C ASP A 106 6.02 7.98 11.14
N VAL A 107 5.65 8.32 9.89
CA VAL A 107 5.45 9.71 9.47
C VAL A 107 4.26 10.34 10.18
N PHE A 108 3.14 9.62 10.26
CA PHE A 108 1.93 10.07 10.93
C PHE A 108 2.16 10.38 12.41
N GLN A 109 2.84 9.49 13.14
CA GLN A 109 3.21 9.69 14.54
C GLN A 109 4.18 10.86 14.75
N ALA A 110 4.99 11.19 13.73
CA ALA A 110 5.88 12.34 13.73
C ALA A 110 5.19 13.67 13.36
N LEU A 111 3.95 13.66 12.86
CA LEU A 111 3.18 14.88 12.64
C LEU A 111 2.84 15.54 14.00
N GLN A 112 2.98 16.86 14.08
CA GLN A 112 2.70 17.60 15.33
C GLN A 112 1.25 18.10 15.43
N LEU A 113 0.38 17.64 14.55
CA LEU A 113 -1.03 18.02 14.54
C LEU A 113 -1.87 16.88 15.13
N PRO A 114 -2.89 17.18 15.93
CA PRO A 114 -3.81 16.16 16.40
C PRO A 114 -4.51 15.51 15.20
N PRO A 115 -4.79 14.19 15.23
CA PRO A 115 -5.40 13.53 14.09
C PRO A 115 -6.78 14.10 13.74
N ILE A 116 -7.13 14.07 12.46
CA ILE A 116 -8.44 14.51 11.95
C ILE A 116 -9.46 13.36 11.98
N GLY A 117 -8.99 12.12 11.86
CA GLY A 117 -9.82 10.95 11.68
C GLY A 117 -10.35 10.82 10.25
N ALA A 118 -9.59 11.23 9.23
CA ALA A 118 -10.05 11.13 7.83
C ALA A 118 -8.98 10.53 6.92
N VAL A 119 -9.31 9.42 6.27
CA VAL A 119 -8.42 8.68 5.36
C VAL A 119 -9.12 8.43 4.03
N LEU A 120 -8.47 8.79 2.93
CA LEU A 120 -8.97 8.58 1.57
C LEU A 120 -7.98 7.73 0.78
N SER A 121 -8.42 6.58 0.30
CA SER A 121 -7.67 5.70 -0.59
C SER A 121 -8.25 5.72 -2.00
N ILE A 122 -7.39 5.75 -3.01
CA ILE A 122 -7.76 5.76 -4.42
C ILE A 122 -7.01 4.64 -5.13
N GLY A 123 -7.74 3.77 -5.85
CA GLY A 123 -7.21 2.58 -6.51
C GLY A 123 -7.44 1.32 -5.69
N GLY A 124 -6.72 0.25 -6.03
CA GLY A 124 -6.83 -1.02 -5.30
C GLY A 124 -6.28 -0.90 -3.88
N LEU A 125 -6.87 -1.63 -2.93
CA LEU A 125 -6.24 -1.81 -1.62
C LEU A 125 -5.00 -2.67 -1.78
N TYR A 126 -3.94 -2.30 -1.07
CA TYR A 126 -2.72 -3.06 -0.95
C TYR A 126 -3.02 -4.34 -0.18
N GLY A 127 -3.37 -5.37 -0.93
CA GLY A 127 -3.22 -6.78 -0.57
C GLY A 127 -2.49 -7.40 -1.73
N GLY A 128 -1.17 -7.26 -1.79
CA GLY A 128 -0.39 -7.70 -2.94
C GLY A 128 -0.58 -9.20 -3.23
N LYS A 129 0.02 -9.68 -4.33
CA LYS A 129 0.16 -11.10 -4.71
C LYS A 129 0.79 -11.99 -3.61
N HIS A 130 1.38 -11.36 -2.59
CA HIS A 130 1.98 -11.96 -1.38
C HIS A 130 1.29 -11.52 -0.06
N GLY A 131 0.26 -10.66 -0.13
CA GLY A 131 -0.56 -10.22 1.01
C GLY A 131 -1.70 -11.20 1.32
N GLU A 132 -1.80 -12.29 0.57
CA GLU A 132 -2.72 -13.39 0.84
C GLU A 132 -2.12 -14.28 1.95
N GLY A 133 -2.44 -13.95 3.20
CA GLY A 133 -2.10 -14.76 4.36
C GLY A 133 -2.50 -14.06 5.65
N ALA A 134 -2.92 -14.81 6.68
CA ALA A 134 -3.27 -14.26 8.00
C ALA A 134 -2.11 -13.46 8.64
N GLU A 135 -0.90 -13.72 8.13
CA GLU A 135 0.39 -13.24 8.56
C GLU A 135 0.83 -11.88 7.97
N ALA A 136 0.45 -11.53 6.74
CA ALA A 136 0.90 -10.29 6.07
C ALA A 136 0.17 -9.05 6.62
N PRO A 137 0.79 -7.84 6.72
CA PRO A 137 0.13 -6.59 7.15
C PRO A 137 -1.03 -6.15 6.21
N ASP A 138 -1.99 -5.36 6.71
CA ASP A 138 -3.17 -4.94 5.94
C ASP A 138 -2.78 -3.75 5.05
N ASP A 139 -3.70 -3.30 4.22
CA ASP A 139 -3.51 -2.06 3.48
C ASP A 139 -3.09 -0.90 4.42
N PRO A 140 -2.13 -0.05 4.02
CA PRO A 140 -1.64 1.04 4.85
C PRO A 140 -2.70 2.01 5.38
N ALA A 141 -3.78 2.23 4.63
CA ALA A 141 -4.89 3.06 5.08
C ALA A 141 -5.66 2.40 6.22
N VAL A 142 -5.77 1.07 6.21
CA VAL A 142 -6.40 0.29 7.27
C VAL A 142 -5.54 0.32 8.53
N GLU A 143 -4.23 0.13 8.38
CA GLU A 143 -3.29 0.20 9.51
C GLU A 143 -3.32 1.59 10.17
N LEU A 144 -3.36 2.66 9.37
CA LEU A 144 -3.54 4.01 9.91
C LEU A 144 -4.90 4.18 10.63
N LEU A 145 -5.98 3.63 10.10
CA LEU A 145 -7.29 3.70 10.77
C LEU A 145 -7.30 2.97 12.11
N LEU A 146 -6.62 1.82 12.22
CA LEU A 146 -6.46 1.10 13.48
C LEU A 146 -5.67 1.91 14.50
N GLU A 147 -4.61 2.60 14.07
CA GLU A 147 -3.85 3.53 14.92
C GLU A 147 -4.71 4.72 15.36
N LEU A 148 -5.47 5.30 14.43
CA LEU A 148 -6.41 6.39 14.71
C LEU A 148 -7.45 5.98 15.73
N GLN A 149 -8.05 4.78 15.64
CA GLN A 149 -9.03 4.31 16.62
C GLN A 149 -8.54 4.33 18.07
N GLN A 150 -7.23 4.19 18.28
CA GLN A 150 -6.65 4.12 19.61
C GLN A 150 -6.15 5.47 20.12
N THR A 151 -5.65 6.30 19.20
CA THR A 151 -4.99 7.57 19.54
C THR A 151 -5.92 8.77 19.39
N PHE A 152 -6.99 8.63 18.62
CA PHE A 152 -7.95 9.69 18.36
C PHE A 152 -8.75 10.00 19.62
N ARG A 153 -8.61 11.23 20.10
CA ARG A 153 -9.31 11.71 21.31
C ARG A 153 -10.77 12.10 21.07
N GLY A 154 -11.22 12.10 19.81
CA GLY A 154 -12.60 12.34 19.45
C GLY A 154 -13.46 11.09 19.57
N SER A 155 -14.73 11.18 19.15
CA SER A 155 -15.60 10.00 19.10
C SER A 155 -15.14 9.05 17.99
N PRO A 156 -14.99 7.74 18.24
CA PRO A 156 -14.70 6.76 17.19
C PRO A 156 -15.69 6.82 16.01
N ALA A 157 -16.93 7.26 16.26
CA ALA A 157 -17.96 7.44 15.23
C ALA A 157 -17.67 8.61 14.25
N SER A 158 -16.68 9.46 14.54
CA SER A 158 -16.27 10.57 13.66
C SER A 158 -15.05 10.25 12.80
N LEU A 159 -14.47 9.06 12.96
CA LEU A 159 -13.51 8.52 12.01
C LEU A 159 -14.21 8.27 10.67
N ARG A 160 -13.54 8.61 9.58
CA ARG A 160 -14.05 8.56 8.20
C ARG A 160 -13.01 7.91 7.31
N ALA A 161 -13.40 6.89 6.58
CA ALA A 161 -12.56 6.22 5.62
C ALA A 161 -13.31 6.04 4.30
N MET A 162 -12.64 6.26 3.18
CA MET A 162 -13.25 6.00 1.89
C MET A 162 -12.22 5.38 0.97
N CYS A 163 -12.66 4.40 0.19
CA CYS A 163 -11.93 3.95 -0.97
C CYS A 163 -12.69 4.20 -2.26
N TRP A 164 -12.05 4.89 -3.20
CA TRP A 164 -12.52 4.97 -4.57
C TRP A 164 -11.78 4.01 -5.49
N GLY A 165 -12.52 3.24 -6.27
CA GLY A 165 -11.93 2.30 -7.25
C GLY A 165 -11.45 0.99 -6.65
N CYS A 166 -11.74 0.74 -5.37
CA CYS A 166 -11.64 -0.59 -4.77
C CYS A 166 -12.66 -1.54 -5.39
N LYS A 167 -12.31 -2.82 -5.53
CA LYS A 167 -13.26 -3.85 -5.94
C LYS A 167 -14.21 -4.19 -4.79
N GLU A 168 -15.46 -4.49 -5.13
CA GLU A 168 -16.41 -5.05 -4.17
C GLU A 168 -15.81 -6.33 -3.55
N GLY A 169 -15.71 -6.36 -2.23
CA GLY A 169 -15.06 -7.45 -1.48
C GLY A 169 -13.63 -7.18 -1.03
N GLU A 170 -12.89 -6.22 -1.60
CA GLU A 170 -11.54 -5.88 -1.09
C GLU A 170 -11.62 -5.37 0.35
N VAL A 171 -12.63 -4.55 0.67
CA VAL A 171 -12.88 -4.08 2.05
C VAL A 171 -13.37 -5.21 2.97
N ALA A 172 -14.11 -6.19 2.45
CA ALA A 172 -14.54 -7.36 3.21
C ALA A 172 -13.40 -8.36 3.45
N ASN A 173 -12.42 -8.39 2.54
CA ASN A 173 -11.18 -9.16 2.63
C ASN A 173 -10.13 -8.49 3.54
N LEU A 174 -10.39 -7.28 4.05
CA LEU A 174 -9.63 -6.68 5.15
C LEU A 174 -9.96 -7.44 6.44
N THR A 175 -9.29 -8.58 6.58
CA THR A 175 -9.61 -9.67 7.53
C THR A 175 -9.48 -9.32 9.01
N ARG A 176 -9.03 -8.12 9.40
CA ARG A 176 -8.51 -7.91 10.76
C ARG A 176 -9.08 -6.77 11.55
N ALA A 177 -9.73 -5.83 10.89
CA ALA A 177 -10.41 -4.80 11.59
C ALA A 177 -11.76 -5.37 12.05
N GLN A 178 -11.84 -5.73 13.34
CA GLN A 178 -13.12 -5.92 14.04
C GLN A 178 -14.11 -4.88 13.56
N PRO A 179 -15.37 -5.27 13.34
CA PRO A 179 -16.12 -4.77 12.20
C PRO A 179 -15.95 -3.26 12.16
N LEU A 180 -15.23 -2.76 11.14
CA LEU A 180 -15.12 -1.34 10.84
C LEU A 180 -16.52 -0.83 10.44
N VAL A 181 -17.52 -1.01 11.31
CA VAL A 181 -18.89 -0.55 11.09
C VAL A 181 -18.86 0.97 11.24
N PRO A 182 -19.51 1.75 10.37
CA PRO A 182 -19.72 1.66 8.93
C PRO A 182 -18.80 2.67 8.21
N ILE A 183 -17.55 2.78 8.67
CA ILE A 183 -16.70 3.96 8.42
C ILE A 183 -16.08 3.93 7.03
N PHE A 184 -16.01 2.75 6.42
CA PHE A 184 -15.35 2.54 5.14
C PHE A 184 -16.37 2.56 4.00
N GLU A 185 -16.44 3.69 3.30
CA GLU A 185 -17.28 3.83 2.12
C GLU A 185 -16.50 3.36 0.89
N VAL A 186 -17.02 2.37 0.16
CA VAL A 186 -16.50 1.99 -1.16
C VAL A 186 -17.32 2.70 -2.21
N ARG A 187 -16.67 3.45 -3.10
CA ARG A 187 -17.32 3.96 -4.31
C ARG A 187 -16.60 3.50 -5.57
N PRO A 188 -17.34 3.29 -6.67
CA PRO A 188 -16.70 3.16 -7.97
C PRO A 188 -15.89 4.43 -8.26
N PHE A 189 -14.71 4.26 -8.84
CA PHE A 189 -13.99 5.40 -9.37
C PHE A 189 -14.71 5.89 -10.64
N PRO A 190 -14.94 7.19 -10.83
CA PRO A 190 -15.66 7.70 -12.00
C PRO A 190 -15.05 7.18 -13.30
N GLU A 191 -15.90 6.80 -14.26
CA GLU A 191 -15.43 6.36 -15.57
C GLU A 191 -14.58 7.44 -16.22
N VAL A 192 -13.43 7.00 -16.72
CA VAL A 192 -12.27 7.88 -16.73
C VAL A 192 -12.28 8.85 -17.92
N ALA A 193 -13.12 8.63 -18.94
CA ALA A 193 -13.24 9.49 -20.13
C ALA A 193 -13.47 10.98 -19.80
N ASP A 194 -13.99 11.29 -18.61
CA ASP A 194 -14.29 12.64 -18.15
C ASP A 194 -13.16 13.36 -17.40
N LEU A 195 -12.07 12.70 -16.98
CA LEU A 195 -11.03 13.36 -16.16
C LEU A 195 -10.16 14.37 -16.90
N THR A 196 -10.17 14.34 -18.24
CA THR A 196 -9.47 15.34 -19.07
C THR A 196 -10.29 16.63 -19.27
N LEU A 197 -11.60 16.62 -18.94
CA LEU A 197 -12.53 17.71 -19.24
C LEU A 197 -13.48 18.09 -18.08
N ALA A 198 -13.60 17.31 -17.01
CA ALA A 198 -14.59 17.56 -15.96
C ALA A 198 -14.08 18.52 -14.86
N PRO A 199 -14.91 19.51 -14.46
CA PRO A 199 -14.76 20.23 -13.21
C PRO A 199 -15.18 19.30 -12.06
N ALA A 200 -14.32 19.16 -11.05
CA ALA A 200 -14.55 18.53 -9.75
C ALA A 200 -14.96 17.04 -9.77
N LEU A 201 -14.03 16.17 -9.36
CA LEU A 201 -14.42 14.94 -8.68
C LEU A 201 -15.39 15.31 -7.55
N ASP A 202 -16.55 14.65 -7.47
CA ASP A 202 -17.53 14.89 -6.40
C ASP A 202 -17.00 14.30 -5.08
N VAL A 203 -16.09 15.05 -4.46
CA VAL A 203 -15.49 14.70 -3.17
C VAL A 203 -16.56 14.90 -2.10
N PRO A 204 -16.95 13.86 -1.34
CA PRO A 204 -17.94 14.01 -0.28
C PRO A 204 -17.47 15.05 0.73
N ALA A 205 -18.39 15.83 1.28
CA ALA A 205 -18.07 16.91 2.23
C ALA A 205 -17.20 16.45 3.41
N GLY A 206 -17.31 15.18 3.83
CA GLY A 206 -16.48 14.60 4.88
C GLY A 206 -14.99 14.44 4.54
N PHE A 207 -14.62 14.51 3.26
CA PHE A 207 -13.25 14.41 2.76
C PHE A 207 -12.77 15.69 2.07
N GLN A 208 -13.60 16.74 2.04
CA GLN A 208 -13.18 18.09 1.65
C GLN A 208 -12.41 18.74 2.80
N GLY A 209 -11.37 19.51 2.48
CA GLY A 209 -10.50 20.13 3.48
C GLY A 209 -9.38 19.19 3.94
N GLU A 210 -8.92 19.37 5.18
CA GLU A 210 -7.79 18.58 5.70
C GLU A 210 -8.18 17.12 5.94
N LEU A 211 -7.25 16.22 5.64
CA LEU A 211 -7.35 14.80 5.97
C LEU A 211 -5.98 14.24 6.39
N ASP A 212 -5.97 13.14 7.16
CA ASP A 212 -4.72 12.57 7.68
C ASP A 212 -3.91 11.90 6.57
N LEU A 213 -4.55 11.09 5.73
CA LEU A 213 -3.90 10.35 4.65
C LEU A 213 -4.71 10.36 3.36
N LEU A 214 -4.06 10.77 2.26
CA LEU A 214 -4.49 10.48 0.89
C LEU A 214 -3.57 9.39 0.33
N ARG A 215 -4.08 8.19 0.10
CA ARG A 215 -3.35 7.12 -0.57
C ARG A 215 -3.79 7.05 -2.03
N PHE A 216 -2.81 7.02 -2.93
CA PHE A 216 -3.00 6.77 -4.35
C PHE A 216 -2.21 5.54 -4.77
N ASP A 217 -2.91 4.51 -5.19
CA ASP A 217 -2.33 3.41 -5.93
C ASP A 217 -2.32 3.72 -7.44
N ALA A 218 -1.83 2.78 -8.22
CA ALA A 218 -1.89 2.83 -9.67
C ALA A 218 -3.35 2.71 -10.15
N LEU A 219 -3.86 3.78 -10.76
CA LEU A 219 -5.14 3.75 -11.44
C LEU A 219 -4.97 3.17 -12.85
N PRO A 220 -6.02 2.53 -13.40
CA PRO A 220 -6.03 2.15 -14.80
C PRO A 220 -5.60 3.31 -15.70
N LEU A 221 -4.84 3.00 -16.76
CA LEU A 221 -4.33 3.97 -17.74
C LEU A 221 -3.31 4.99 -17.21
N GLY A 222 -2.79 4.78 -15.99
CA GLY A 222 -1.83 5.70 -15.38
C GLY A 222 -2.37 7.06 -14.98
N ARG A 223 -3.69 7.13 -14.75
CA ARG A 223 -4.39 8.40 -14.53
C ARG A 223 -4.28 8.96 -13.10
N SER A 224 -3.43 8.37 -12.26
CA SER A 224 -3.24 8.76 -10.86
C SER A 224 -2.85 10.23 -10.71
N CYS A 225 -2.02 10.78 -11.62
CA CYS A 225 -1.62 12.19 -11.55
C CYS A 225 -2.75 13.17 -11.91
N GLN A 226 -3.56 12.87 -12.93
CA GLN A 226 -4.72 13.70 -13.29
C GLN A 226 -5.76 13.69 -12.17
N ALA A 227 -6.04 12.50 -11.61
CA ALA A 227 -6.95 12.33 -10.48
C ALA A 227 -6.47 13.08 -9.23
N LEU A 228 -5.18 12.98 -8.90
CA LEU A 228 -4.58 13.72 -7.79
C LEU A 228 -4.74 15.23 -7.98
N ALA A 229 -4.39 15.74 -9.16
CA ALA A 229 -4.54 17.18 -9.45
C ALA A 229 -6.00 17.63 -9.34
N ALA A 230 -6.96 16.83 -9.79
CA ALA A 230 -8.39 17.11 -9.67
C ALA A 230 -8.86 17.14 -8.20
N LEU A 231 -8.45 16.16 -7.38
CA LEU A 231 -8.77 16.12 -5.95
C LEU A 231 -8.23 17.34 -5.19
N LEU A 232 -6.96 17.68 -5.43
CA LEU A 232 -6.33 18.82 -4.78
C LEU A 232 -7.01 20.13 -5.23
N ARG A 233 -7.40 20.28 -6.50
CA ARG A 233 -8.18 21.44 -6.94
C ARG A 233 -9.59 21.48 -6.33
N ALA A 234 -10.21 20.32 -6.12
CA ALA A 234 -11.52 20.19 -5.47
C ALA A 234 -11.50 20.46 -3.96
N GLY A 235 -10.34 20.76 -3.36
CA GLY A 235 -10.24 21.18 -1.97
C GLY A 235 -9.78 20.08 -1.00
N VAL A 236 -9.37 18.92 -1.50
CA VAL A 236 -8.71 17.90 -0.66
C VAL A 236 -7.33 18.39 -0.24
N ARG A 237 -7.02 18.31 1.06
CA ARG A 237 -5.75 18.79 1.65
C ARG A 237 -5.15 17.70 2.54
N PRO A 238 -4.40 16.74 1.99
CA PRO A 238 -3.78 15.71 2.82
C PRO A 238 -2.68 16.30 3.70
N ARG A 239 -2.55 15.80 4.92
CA ARG A 239 -1.34 15.98 5.74
C ARG A 239 -0.23 15.04 5.32
N LEU A 240 -0.60 13.82 4.93
CA LEU A 240 0.27 12.83 4.32
C LEU A 240 -0.36 12.34 3.01
N LEU A 241 0.42 12.37 1.93
CA LEU A 241 0.09 11.75 0.65
C LEU A 241 1.04 10.60 0.42
N ALA A 242 0.51 9.40 0.23
CA ALA A 242 1.25 8.24 -0.21
C ALA A 242 0.85 7.91 -1.65
N MET A 243 1.77 8.05 -2.60
CA MET A 243 1.45 7.90 -4.02
C MET A 243 2.36 6.89 -4.69
N PHE A 244 1.77 5.93 -5.41
CA PHE A 244 2.50 5.06 -6.31
C PHE A 244 3.09 5.90 -7.45
N VAL A 245 4.41 5.83 -7.63
CA VAL A 245 5.17 6.61 -8.62
C VAL A 245 5.96 5.71 -9.56
N LEU A 246 6.15 6.18 -10.78
CA LEU A 246 7.03 5.53 -11.74
C LEU A 246 8.49 5.90 -11.46
N SER A 247 9.15 5.03 -10.70
CA SER A 247 10.53 5.18 -10.25
C SER A 247 11.56 4.73 -11.28
N GLN A 248 11.18 4.39 -12.51
CA GLN A 248 12.10 4.18 -13.61
C GLN A 248 12.45 5.48 -14.33
N ILE A 249 11.63 6.53 -14.19
CA ILE A 249 11.91 7.83 -14.79
C ILE A 249 12.45 8.76 -13.69
N PRO A 250 13.78 9.00 -13.65
CA PRO A 250 14.39 9.73 -12.56
C PRO A 250 14.10 11.22 -12.64
N PRO A 251 14.23 11.94 -11.52
CA PRO A 251 14.38 13.38 -11.59
C PRO A 251 15.59 13.80 -12.45
N PRO A 252 15.51 14.94 -13.15
CA PRO A 252 14.42 15.94 -13.10
C PRO A 252 13.22 15.63 -14.02
N TYR A 253 13.23 14.52 -14.76
CA TYR A 253 12.23 14.25 -15.78
C TYR A 253 10.82 14.10 -15.20
N LYS A 254 9.85 14.75 -15.87
CA LYS A 254 8.44 14.80 -15.52
C LYS A 254 7.63 14.05 -16.56
N PHE A 255 7.38 12.78 -16.28
CA PHE A 255 6.55 11.91 -17.10
C PHE A 255 5.13 11.81 -16.55
N ILE A 256 4.14 11.97 -17.42
CA ILE A 256 2.73 11.70 -17.14
C ILE A 256 2.16 10.90 -18.33
N PRO A 257 1.58 9.71 -18.09
CA PRO A 257 0.89 8.96 -19.14
C PRO A 257 -0.45 9.65 -19.49
N LEU A 258 -0.82 9.61 -20.77
CA LEU A 258 -2.04 10.22 -21.33
C LEU A 258 -2.95 9.17 -22.00
N ALA A 259 -2.74 7.88 -21.76
CA ALA A 259 -3.42 6.82 -22.51
C ALA A 259 -4.94 6.78 -22.27
N SER A 260 -5.68 6.51 -23.35
CA SER A 260 -7.14 6.44 -23.35
C SER A 260 -7.72 5.02 -23.29
N ASP A 261 -6.94 3.97 -23.58
CA ASP A 261 -7.40 2.58 -23.69
C ASP A 261 -6.58 1.60 -22.84
N VAL A 262 -7.27 0.73 -22.09
CA VAL A 262 -6.72 -0.16 -21.05
C VAL A 262 -6.04 -1.36 -21.68
N ALA A 263 -6.56 -1.83 -22.82
CA ALA A 263 -6.05 -3.03 -23.48
C ALA A 263 -4.65 -2.84 -24.07
N THR A 264 -4.21 -1.59 -24.22
CA THR A 264 -3.06 -1.19 -25.04
C THR A 264 -2.09 -0.29 -24.28
N HIS A 265 -2.34 0.00 -23.00
CA HIS A 265 -1.41 0.79 -22.17
C HIS A 265 -0.25 -0.08 -21.67
N PRO A 266 1.02 0.34 -21.84
CA PRO A 266 2.15 -0.40 -21.28
C PRO A 266 2.02 -0.54 -19.76
N ALA A 267 1.95 -1.78 -19.25
CA ALA A 267 1.88 -2.05 -17.81
C ALA A 267 3.03 -1.37 -17.04
N ALA A 268 4.21 -1.35 -17.67
CA ALA A 268 5.40 -0.65 -17.21
C ALA A 268 5.23 0.85 -16.93
N LEU A 269 4.28 1.52 -17.60
CA LEU A 269 4.10 2.98 -17.57
C LEU A 269 2.77 3.40 -16.92
N MET A 270 2.29 2.59 -15.96
CA MET A 270 1.00 2.79 -15.28
C MET A 270 0.99 3.90 -14.20
N ALA A 271 2.02 4.73 -14.11
CA ALA A 271 2.11 5.81 -13.14
C ALA A 271 2.93 6.99 -13.68
N CYS A 272 2.78 8.15 -13.06
CA CYS A 272 3.60 9.30 -13.35
C CYS A 272 4.92 9.26 -12.57
N SER A 273 5.96 9.90 -13.11
CA SER A 273 7.27 10.02 -12.46
C SER A 273 7.20 10.80 -11.14
N LEU A 274 8.20 10.61 -10.28
CA LEU A 274 8.34 11.35 -9.02
C LEU A 274 8.30 12.87 -9.20
N SER A 275 9.06 13.40 -10.17
CA SER A 275 9.14 14.85 -10.41
C SER A 275 7.80 15.42 -10.87
N ALA A 276 7.04 14.68 -11.68
CA ALA A 276 5.71 15.10 -12.09
C ALA A 276 4.75 15.22 -10.90
N VAL A 277 4.78 14.26 -9.97
CA VAL A 277 3.98 14.33 -8.74
C VAL A 277 4.42 15.51 -7.88
N ALA A 278 5.73 15.68 -7.68
CA ALA A 278 6.28 16.78 -6.89
C ALA A 278 5.81 18.15 -7.41
N ASP A 279 5.82 18.34 -8.73
CA ASP A 279 5.31 19.56 -9.38
C ASP A 279 3.81 19.76 -9.17
N ILE A 280 3.00 18.69 -9.26
CA ILE A 280 1.55 18.76 -9.05
C ILE A 280 1.21 19.17 -7.61
N VAL A 281 1.93 18.64 -6.63
CA VAL A 281 1.57 18.80 -5.21
C VAL A 281 2.18 20.04 -4.57
N ALA A 282 3.28 20.58 -5.13
CA ALA A 282 3.98 21.73 -4.57
C ALA A 282 3.10 22.99 -4.37
N PRO A 283 2.21 23.38 -5.31
CA PRO A 283 1.29 24.50 -5.12
C PRO A 283 0.32 24.32 -3.94
N PHE A 284 0.08 23.07 -3.52
CA PHE A 284 -0.84 22.73 -2.44
C PHE A 284 -0.14 22.58 -1.09
N GLY A 285 1.14 23.00 -0.99
CA GLY A 285 1.85 23.00 0.29
C GLY A 285 2.46 21.67 0.69
N LEU A 286 2.41 20.66 -0.18
CA LEU A 286 3.01 19.35 0.03
C LEU A 286 4.48 19.34 -0.42
N SER A 287 5.30 18.51 0.20
CA SER A 287 6.71 18.33 -0.18
C SER A 287 7.13 16.89 0.00
N LEU A 288 8.01 16.42 -0.88
CA LEU A 288 8.56 15.08 -0.82
C LEU A 288 9.27 14.90 0.53
N LEU A 289 8.84 13.89 1.27
CA LEU A 289 9.47 13.48 2.51
C LEU A 289 10.42 12.33 2.25
N ARG A 290 9.95 11.22 1.66
CA ARG A 290 10.80 10.04 1.40
C ARG A 290 10.24 9.15 0.30
N LEU A 291 11.09 8.25 -0.21
CA LEU A 291 10.66 7.12 -1.02
C LEU A 291 10.55 5.86 -0.16
N THR A 292 9.61 4.98 -0.48
CA THR A 292 9.37 3.71 0.20
C THR A 292 8.78 2.71 -0.79
N GLY A 293 9.54 1.73 -1.25
CA GLY A 293 9.03 0.87 -2.32
C GLY A 293 8.71 1.66 -3.61
N PRO A 294 7.71 1.24 -4.40
CA PRO A 294 7.23 2.00 -5.55
C PRO A 294 6.39 3.24 -5.16
N TYR A 295 6.41 3.65 -3.90
CA TYR A 295 5.64 4.78 -3.39
C TYR A 295 6.53 5.95 -2.98
N ALA A 296 5.99 7.15 -3.15
CA ALA A 296 6.53 8.39 -2.62
C ALA A 296 5.62 8.93 -1.52
N LEU A 297 6.20 9.31 -0.40
CA LEU A 297 5.52 9.97 0.70
C LEU A 297 5.75 11.47 0.63
N PHE A 298 4.67 12.24 0.56
CA PHE A 298 4.66 13.69 0.63
C PHE A 298 3.96 14.14 1.91
N VAL A 299 4.50 15.15 2.57
CA VAL A 299 3.93 15.71 3.79
C VAL A 299 3.54 17.16 3.60
N ALA A 300 2.48 17.60 4.28
CA ALA A 300 2.12 19.01 4.32
C ALA A 300 3.17 19.79 5.12
N ARG A 301 3.73 20.83 4.51
CA ARG A 301 4.85 21.60 5.09
C ARG A 301 4.52 22.20 6.45
N HIS A 302 3.26 22.60 6.68
CA HIS A 302 2.84 23.15 7.98
C HIS A 302 2.71 22.10 9.09
N ALA A 303 2.60 20.82 8.74
CA ALA A 303 2.43 19.72 9.69
C ALA A 303 3.77 19.09 10.14
N TRP A 304 4.88 19.39 9.45
CA TRP A 304 6.19 18.75 9.63
C TRP A 304 7.23 19.67 10.31
N ARG A 305 8.02 19.15 11.27
CA ARG A 305 9.11 19.92 11.94
C ARG A 305 10.44 19.89 11.20
N GLY A 306 10.69 18.82 10.45
CA GLY A 306 11.99 18.58 9.83
C GLY A 306 12.26 19.49 8.64
N ARG A 307 13.52 19.51 8.19
CA ARG A 307 13.89 20.16 6.94
C ARG A 307 13.28 19.40 5.76
N LEU A 308 12.77 20.13 4.78
CA LEU A 308 12.17 19.61 3.55
C LEU A 308 12.71 20.40 2.34
N PRO A 309 12.79 19.79 1.14
CA PRO A 309 12.66 18.34 0.89
C PRO A 309 13.86 17.58 1.45
N LEU A 310 13.70 16.29 1.79
CA LEU A 310 14.86 15.42 2.04
C LEU A 310 15.55 15.13 0.70
N ASN A 311 16.89 15.10 0.70
CA ASN A 311 17.67 14.81 -0.51
C ASN A 311 17.65 13.30 -0.81
N GLU A 312 16.51 12.82 -1.30
CA GLU A 312 16.30 11.40 -1.64
C GLU A 312 16.94 11.00 -2.98
N LEU A 313 17.56 11.95 -3.71
CA LEU A 313 18.24 11.65 -4.99
C LEU A 313 19.39 10.68 -4.82
N GLU A 314 20.12 10.76 -3.70
CA GLU A 314 21.20 9.82 -3.42
C GLU A 314 20.65 8.42 -3.10
N CYS A 315 19.55 8.34 -2.37
CA CYS A 315 18.83 7.09 -2.13
C CYS A 315 18.29 6.49 -3.43
N TYR A 316 17.70 7.32 -4.28
CA TYR A 316 17.20 6.93 -5.60
C TYR A 316 18.33 6.38 -6.48
N ARG A 317 19.53 6.98 -6.47
CA ARG A 317 20.72 6.50 -7.21
C ARG A 317 21.29 5.18 -6.68
N ARG A 318 21.17 4.93 -5.38
CA ARG A 318 21.67 3.71 -4.72
C ARG A 318 20.70 2.53 -4.79
N ALA A 319 19.46 2.77 -5.22
CA ALA A 319 18.45 1.75 -5.44
C ALA A 319 18.96 0.68 -6.41
N ALA A 320 18.93 -0.59 -6.01
CA ALA A 320 19.45 -1.67 -6.84
C ALA A 320 18.65 -1.81 -8.14
N VAL A 321 17.31 -1.71 -8.06
CA VAL A 321 16.36 -1.70 -9.17
C VAL A 321 15.03 -1.22 -8.60
N TRP A 322 14.35 -0.32 -9.31
CA TRP A 322 12.93 -0.10 -9.07
C TRP A 322 12.09 -0.66 -10.22
N GLY A 323 11.18 -1.58 -9.88
CA GLY A 323 9.97 -1.83 -10.64
C GLY A 323 9.99 -2.95 -11.69
N LEU A 324 9.06 -2.82 -12.64
CA LEU A 324 8.58 -3.90 -13.52
C LEU A 324 9.67 -4.43 -14.45
N THR A 325 9.74 -5.75 -14.60
CA THR A 325 10.74 -6.50 -15.40
C THR A 325 10.80 -6.09 -16.87
N ASP A 326 9.77 -5.38 -17.33
CA ASP A 326 9.52 -5.07 -18.73
C ASP A 326 10.26 -3.80 -19.18
N ILE A 327 10.86 -3.03 -18.25
CA ILE A 327 11.79 -1.94 -18.57
C ILE A 327 13.22 -2.47 -18.35
N PRO A 328 14.04 -2.58 -19.41
CA PRO A 328 15.42 -3.02 -19.26
C PRO A 328 16.20 -2.13 -18.28
N LEU A 329 16.94 -2.75 -17.35
CA LEU A 329 17.68 -2.00 -16.31
C LEU A 329 18.69 -0.99 -16.84
N HIS A 330 19.30 -1.28 -17.99
CA HIS A 330 20.21 -0.34 -18.64
C HIS A 330 19.49 0.94 -19.08
N PHE A 331 18.22 0.87 -19.50
CA PHE A 331 17.42 2.07 -19.75
C PHE A 331 17.37 2.94 -18.50
N VAL A 332 17.13 2.35 -17.32
CA VAL A 332 17.02 3.07 -16.04
C VAL A 332 18.34 3.65 -15.54
N ARG A 333 19.46 2.97 -15.80
CA ARG A 333 20.77 3.37 -15.27
C ARG A 333 21.46 4.40 -16.15
N ASP A 334 21.35 4.29 -17.47
CA ASP A 334 22.12 5.12 -18.40
C ASP A 334 21.71 6.60 -18.29
N TRP A 335 20.42 6.89 -18.07
CA TRP A 335 19.96 8.27 -17.90
C TRP A 335 20.19 8.88 -16.50
N LEU A 336 20.47 8.06 -15.48
CA LEU A 336 20.76 8.57 -14.12
C LEU A 336 22.13 9.28 -14.06
N PHE A 337 22.99 8.95 -15.02
CA PHE A 337 24.37 9.42 -15.11
C PHE A 337 24.63 10.25 -16.38
N SER A 338 23.63 10.46 -17.23
CA SER A 338 23.75 11.34 -18.40
C SER A 338 23.34 12.77 -18.10
N SER A 339 23.79 13.71 -18.94
CA SER A 339 23.30 15.09 -18.88
C SER A 339 21.83 15.16 -19.32
N VAL A 340 21.09 16.20 -18.90
CA VAL A 340 19.69 16.37 -19.29
C VAL A 340 19.52 16.40 -20.82
N ASP A 341 20.43 17.10 -21.51
CA ASP A 341 20.42 17.28 -22.96
C ASP A 341 20.63 15.95 -23.73
N GLU A 342 21.39 15.03 -23.16
CA GLU A 342 21.64 13.70 -23.75
C GLU A 342 20.57 12.68 -23.34
N GLY A 343 20.10 12.73 -22.09
CA GLY A 343 19.13 11.78 -21.56
C GLY A 343 17.71 12.02 -22.06
N LEU A 344 17.30 13.28 -22.30
CA LEU A 344 15.92 13.60 -22.72
C LEU A 344 15.54 12.95 -24.07
N PRO A 345 16.33 13.08 -25.16
CA PRO A 345 16.00 12.44 -26.43
C PRO A 345 15.98 10.91 -26.36
N GLN A 346 16.90 10.32 -25.58
CA GLN A 346 16.97 8.87 -25.40
C GLN A 346 15.76 8.34 -24.63
N LEU A 347 15.40 9.00 -23.52
CA LEU A 347 14.22 8.67 -22.74
C LEU A 347 12.95 8.80 -23.58
N TRP A 348 12.81 9.88 -24.35
CA TRP A 348 11.69 10.05 -25.28
C TRP A 348 11.60 8.90 -26.29
N GLY A 349 12.72 8.51 -26.91
CA GLY A 349 12.78 7.41 -27.87
C GLY A 349 12.38 6.07 -27.25
N ASN A 350 12.92 5.75 -26.07
CA ASN A 350 12.61 4.51 -25.35
C ASN A 350 11.14 4.42 -24.94
N LEU A 351 10.58 5.50 -24.40
CA LEU A 351 9.15 5.56 -24.06
C LEU A 351 8.27 5.43 -25.31
N SER A 352 8.63 6.11 -26.39
CA SER A 352 7.92 6.02 -27.67
C SER A 352 7.93 4.59 -28.23
N ALA A 353 9.06 3.88 -28.10
CA ALA A 353 9.18 2.49 -28.52
C ALA A 353 8.30 1.55 -27.66
N LEU A 354 8.24 1.77 -26.34
CA LEU A 354 7.34 1.03 -25.45
C LEU A 354 5.87 1.22 -25.84
N TYR A 355 5.44 2.46 -26.08
CA TYR A 355 4.08 2.75 -26.55
C TYR A 355 3.79 2.15 -27.93
N ALA A 356 4.73 2.25 -28.87
CA ALA A 356 4.60 1.66 -30.19
C ALA A 356 4.46 0.13 -30.13
N SER A 357 5.23 -0.53 -29.24
CA SER A 357 5.15 -1.98 -29.02
C SER A 357 3.81 -2.42 -28.43
N ALA A 358 3.13 -1.53 -27.70
CA ALA A 358 1.80 -1.74 -27.16
C ALA A 358 0.65 -1.32 -28.12
N GLY A 359 0.98 -0.91 -29.34
CA GLY A 359 0.01 -0.56 -30.39
C GLY A 359 -0.31 0.94 -30.55
N HIS A 360 0.42 1.83 -29.86
CA HIS A 360 0.23 3.29 -29.92
C HIS A 360 1.42 4.01 -30.54
N ALA A 361 1.55 3.92 -31.86
CA ALA A 361 2.57 4.69 -32.60
C ALA A 361 2.18 6.18 -32.65
N GLY A 362 2.55 6.93 -31.61
CA GLY A 362 2.22 8.35 -31.44
C GLY A 362 2.00 8.65 -29.97
N ALA A 363 3.05 9.11 -29.29
CA ALA A 363 3.16 9.26 -27.84
C ALA A 363 1.89 9.79 -27.13
N PRO A 364 1.14 8.96 -26.38
CA PRO A 364 0.17 9.47 -25.43
C PRO A 364 0.85 9.64 -24.07
N PHE A 365 1.90 10.48 -24.01
CA PHE A 365 2.54 10.87 -22.76
C PHE A 365 3.07 12.30 -22.85
N THR A 366 3.27 12.93 -21.69
CA THR A 366 4.10 14.14 -21.59
C THR A 366 5.45 13.76 -20.98
N LEU A 367 6.51 14.42 -21.44
CA LEU A 367 7.84 14.36 -20.85
C LEU A 367 8.43 15.76 -20.85
N ALA A 368 8.69 16.30 -19.66
CA ALA A 368 9.31 17.60 -19.45
C ALA A 368 10.47 17.51 -18.45
N VAL A 369 11.14 18.62 -18.19
CA VAL A 369 12.23 18.78 -17.20
C VAL A 369 11.78 19.72 -16.09
#